data_AF-A0A0G3EX49-F1
#
_entry.id   AF-A0A0G3EX49-F1
#
_cell.length_a   1.000
_cell.length_b   1.000
_cell.length_c   1.000
_cell.angle_alpha   90.00
_cell.angle_beta   90.00
_cell.angle_gamma   90.00
#
_symmetry.space_group_name_H-M   'P 1'
#
loop_
_entity.id
_entity.type
_entity.pdbx_description
1 polymer ?
#
loop_
_entity_poly.entity_id
_entity_poly.type
_entity_poly.pdbx_seq_one_letter_code
_entity_poly.pdbx_strand_id
1 'polypeptide(L)'
;MTGRGKRFALRIYRLRTMGCAIGFFCVAGVFHQLHAAPWLWALLVFHGYLWPHLAYRLALRARVPYRGERRNLMIDAAFGGFWVVAMRFNLLPSLVLITMLSMDDIGAGGLALFWRGLIAHAVGAVVGAGVLGLHVAPTSDMFNIVTCLPMLVLYPIALGQATYEMSQKLAQRTRELEYLNQHDGLTGLFSRFYWEVCLARTFGECLASGRPACLIMLDLDHFKQINDTHGHLAGDLVLQKFAGTLRESLRSEDIIGRYGGEEFGVILPGVNADQAEPIIDRLLARLRAQTSLDREMPPGCTASAGIVAFSAEFPSPDAWLQQADHALYQAKRLGRDRLVVC
;
A
#
# COMPACT_ATOMS: atom_id res chain seq x y z
N MET A 1 13.50 -9.64 8.01
CA MET A 1 12.71 -8.59 8.71
C MET A 1 13.54 -7.40 9.24
N THR A 2 14.87 -7.39 9.12
CA THR A 2 15.78 -6.37 9.71
C THR A 2 15.68 -4.98 9.06
N GLY A 3 15.35 -4.88 7.77
CA GLY A 3 15.29 -3.59 7.05
C GLY A 3 14.11 -2.69 7.43
N ARG A 4 12.94 -3.26 7.78
CA ARG A 4 11.76 -2.47 8.21
C ARG A 4 12.00 -1.79 9.56
N GLY A 5 12.67 -2.48 10.49
CA GLY A 5 13.00 -1.94 11.81
C GLY A 5 13.98 -0.76 11.76
N LYS A 6 14.98 -0.79 10.86
CA LYS A 6 15.95 0.31 10.71
C LYS A 6 15.30 1.58 10.15
N ARG A 7 14.42 1.47 9.16
CA ARG A 7 13.67 2.62 8.60
C ARG A 7 12.74 3.27 9.63
N PHE A 8 12.08 2.44 10.45
CA PHE A 8 11.29 2.92 11.57
C PHE A 8 12.14 3.70 12.58
N ALA A 9 13.27 3.13 13.01
CA ALA A 9 14.18 3.79 13.96
C ALA A 9 14.72 5.12 13.43
N LEU A 10 15.05 5.19 12.13
CA LEU A 10 15.52 6.44 11.50
C LEU A 10 14.44 7.53 11.48
N ARG A 11 13.17 7.15 11.26
CA ARG A 11 12.04 8.09 11.29
C ARG A 11 11.83 8.65 12.69
N ILE A 12 11.74 7.78 13.70
CA ILE A 12 11.57 8.21 15.09
C ILE A 12 12.75 9.04 15.55
N TYR A 13 13.98 8.67 15.15
CA TYR A 13 15.17 9.45 15.44
C TYR A 13 15.08 10.90 14.95
N ARG A 14 14.58 11.15 13.72
CA ARG A 14 14.42 12.52 13.19
C ARG A 14 13.42 13.32 14.00
N LEU A 15 12.24 12.75 14.27
CA LEU A 15 11.20 13.39 15.08
C LEU A 15 11.67 13.64 16.51
N ARG A 16 12.28 12.65 17.17
CA ARG A 16 12.85 12.77 18.52
C ARG A 16 13.92 13.86 18.58
N THR A 17 14.87 13.89 17.65
CA THR A 17 15.97 14.88 17.67
C THR A 17 15.40 16.30 17.59
N MET A 18 14.44 16.52 16.71
CA MET A 18 13.77 17.82 16.58
C MET A 18 12.90 18.15 17.81
N GLY A 19 12.09 17.20 18.28
CA GLY A 19 11.23 17.37 19.46
C GLY A 19 12.02 17.65 20.74
N CYS A 20 13.10 16.91 20.98
CA CYS A 20 14.01 17.14 22.11
C CYS A 20 14.76 18.48 22.01
N ALA A 21 15.22 18.87 20.81
CA ALA A 21 15.93 20.13 20.60
C ALA A 21 15.01 21.35 20.76
N ILE A 22 13.76 21.28 20.28
CA ILE A 22 12.80 22.37 20.43
C ILE A 22 12.23 22.38 21.87
N GLY A 23 11.90 21.21 22.42
CA GLY A 23 11.41 21.05 23.79
C GLY A 23 12.43 21.44 24.86
N PHE A 24 13.73 21.46 24.54
CA PHE A 24 14.78 21.98 25.40
C PHE A 24 14.45 23.40 25.90
N PHE A 25 13.99 24.28 25.00
CA PHE A 25 13.69 25.67 25.35
C PHE A 25 12.52 25.80 26.33
N CYS A 26 11.52 24.92 26.22
CA CYS A 26 10.38 24.89 27.16
C CYS A 26 10.83 24.64 28.60
N VAL A 27 11.75 23.68 28.80
CA VAL A 27 12.26 23.34 30.13
C VAL A 27 13.32 24.34 30.60
N ALA A 28 14.20 24.77 29.70
CA ALA A 28 15.25 25.74 29.98
C ALA A 28 14.69 27.10 30.44
N GLY A 29 13.57 27.54 29.86
CA GLY A 29 12.89 28.78 30.25
C GLY A 29 12.49 28.76 31.73
N VAL A 30 11.84 27.68 32.16
CA VAL A 30 11.44 27.49 33.56
C VAL A 30 12.67 27.36 34.47
N PHE A 31 13.69 26.62 34.06
CA PHE A 31 14.92 26.43 34.86
C PHE A 31 15.69 27.73 35.08
N HIS A 32 15.68 28.62 34.09
CA HIS A 32 16.28 29.94 34.21
C HIS A 32 15.59 30.78 35.29
N GLN A 33 14.24 30.79 35.32
CA GLN A 33 13.48 31.50 36.34
C GLN A 33 13.59 30.88 37.73
N LEU A 34 13.64 29.55 37.82
CA LEU A 34 13.76 28.83 39.09
C LEU A 34 15.19 28.82 39.65
N HIS A 35 16.17 29.39 38.94
CA HIS A 35 17.59 29.27 39.25
C HIS A 35 17.99 27.82 39.55
N ALA A 36 17.59 26.92 38.65
CA ALA A 36 17.74 25.47 38.85
C ALA A 36 19.20 25.06 39.04
N ALA A 37 19.42 23.99 39.82
CA ALA A 37 20.74 23.48 40.12
C ALA A 37 21.53 23.08 38.85
N PRO A 38 22.87 23.25 38.81
CA PRO A 38 23.67 22.98 37.61
C PRO A 38 23.55 21.57 37.04
N TRP A 39 23.31 20.57 37.90
CA TRP A 39 23.15 19.18 37.46
C TRP A 39 21.85 18.95 36.67
N LEU A 40 20.78 19.71 36.95
CA LEU A 40 19.54 19.65 36.19
C LEU A 40 19.74 20.19 34.76
N TRP A 41 20.55 21.24 34.61
CA TRP A 41 20.96 21.75 33.31
C TRP A 41 21.79 20.73 32.53
N ALA A 42 22.75 20.06 33.17
CA ALA A 42 23.53 19.00 32.54
C ALA A 42 22.64 17.84 32.07
N LEU A 43 21.66 17.44 32.89
CA LEU A 43 20.69 16.41 32.54
C LEU A 43 19.78 16.84 31.36
N LEU A 44 19.36 18.11 31.34
CA LEU A 44 18.54 18.66 30.26
C LEU A 44 19.31 18.71 28.94
N VAL A 45 20.58 19.13 28.96
CA VAL A 45 21.46 19.11 27.77
C VAL A 45 21.67 17.68 27.28
N PHE A 46 21.90 16.74 28.19
CA PHE A 46 21.98 15.32 27.86
C PHE A 46 20.71 14.82 27.17
N HIS A 47 19.54 15.06 27.77
CA HIS A 47 18.26 14.62 27.22
C HIS A 47 17.90 15.31 25.89
N GLY A 48 18.17 16.61 25.78
CA GLY A 48 17.86 17.42 24.60
C GLY A 48 18.70 17.08 23.37
N TYR A 49 20.00 16.84 23.56
CA TYR A 49 20.95 16.78 22.44
C TYR A 49 21.74 15.47 22.35
N LEU A 50 22.03 14.78 23.45
CA LEU A 50 22.85 13.56 23.41
C LEU A 50 22.00 12.30 23.35
N TRP A 51 20.91 12.28 24.11
CA TRP A 51 20.02 11.14 24.24
C TRP A 51 19.39 10.69 22.91
N PRO A 52 18.89 11.56 22.01
CA PRO A 52 18.31 11.11 20.74
C PRO A 52 19.29 10.28 19.88
N HIS A 53 20.56 10.66 19.85
CA HIS A 53 21.61 9.93 19.14
C HIS A 53 21.96 8.62 19.83
N LEU A 54 22.03 8.63 21.17
CA LEU A 54 22.29 7.42 21.94
C LEU A 54 21.15 6.40 21.81
N ALA A 55 19.91 6.86 21.96
CA ALA A 55 18.70 6.07 21.76
C ALA A 55 18.69 5.43 20.37
N TYR A 56 18.99 6.18 19.31
CA TYR A 56 19.09 5.63 17.96
C TYR A 56 20.16 4.55 17.84
N ARG A 57 21.36 4.77 18.39
CA ARG A 57 22.43 3.75 18.42
C ARG A 57 22.01 2.51 19.20
N LEU A 58 21.34 2.67 20.33
CA LEU A 58 20.80 1.56 21.14
C LEU A 58 19.73 0.77 20.39
N ALA A 59 18.85 1.45 19.65
CA ALA A 59 17.84 0.81 18.82
C ALA A 59 18.49 -0.01 17.69
N LEU A 60 19.52 0.52 17.03
CA LEU A 60 20.23 -0.21 15.98
C LEU A 60 21.00 -1.44 16.49
N ARG A 61 21.49 -1.40 17.74
CA ARG A 61 22.16 -2.54 18.39
C ARG A 61 21.21 -3.61 18.91
N ALA A 62 19.91 -3.31 19.01
CA ALA A 62 18.93 -4.28 19.49
C ALA A 62 18.71 -5.40 18.47
N ARG A 63 18.49 -6.64 18.95
CA ARG A 63 18.15 -7.81 18.11
C ARG A 63 16.97 -7.53 17.16
N VAL A 64 16.01 -6.74 17.63
CA VAL A 64 14.89 -6.22 16.84
C VAL A 64 14.84 -4.70 17.02
N PRO A 65 15.31 -3.91 16.03
CA PRO A 65 15.42 -2.46 16.18
C PRO A 65 14.11 -1.75 16.56
N TYR A 66 12.98 -2.25 16.05
CA TYR A 66 11.66 -1.75 16.40
C TYR A 66 11.33 -1.87 17.91
N ARG A 67 11.68 -3.00 18.54
CA ARG A 67 11.46 -3.19 19.99
C ARG A 67 12.41 -2.33 20.81
N GLY A 68 13.66 -2.18 20.36
CA GLY A 68 14.63 -1.28 20.99
C GLY A 68 14.14 0.17 20.99
N GLU A 69 13.61 0.61 19.86
CA GLU A 69 13.08 1.97 19.72
C GLU A 69 11.86 2.24 20.61
N ARG A 70 10.93 1.29 20.72
CA ARG A 70 9.79 1.41 21.64
C ARG A 70 10.22 1.51 23.10
N ARG A 71 11.30 0.84 23.49
CA ARG A 71 11.85 0.96 24.85
C ARG A 71 12.41 2.36 25.09
N ASN A 72 13.10 2.93 24.10
CA ASN A 72 13.64 4.29 24.21
C ASN A 72 12.53 5.33 24.35
N LEU A 73 11.41 5.17 23.65
CA LEU A 73 10.22 6.02 23.81
C LEU A 73 9.66 6.01 25.24
N MET A 74 9.66 4.85 25.90
CA MET A 74 9.25 4.78 27.32
C MET A 74 10.21 5.52 28.25
N ILE A 75 11.50 5.60 27.88
CA ILE A 75 12.48 6.40 28.61
C ILE A 75 12.19 7.89 28.38
N ASP A 76 11.89 8.30 27.14
CA ASP A 76 11.48 9.68 26.82
C ASP A 76 10.24 10.10 27.63
N ALA A 77 9.22 9.24 27.67
CA ALA A 77 8.01 9.48 28.46
C ALA A 77 8.32 9.58 29.96
N ALA A 78 9.17 8.70 30.51
CA ALA A 78 9.61 8.83 31.90
C ALA A 78 10.33 10.16 32.17
N PHE A 79 11.21 10.60 31.27
CA PHE A 79 11.80 11.93 31.36
C PHE A 79 10.74 13.02 31.33
N GLY A 80 9.69 12.88 30.53
CA GLY A 80 8.60 13.85 30.51
C GLY A 80 7.92 14.05 31.85
N GLY A 81 7.64 12.96 32.57
CA GLY A 81 7.11 13.04 33.93
C GLY A 81 8.07 13.69 34.92
N PHE A 82 9.36 13.32 34.83
CA PHE A 82 10.41 13.93 35.65
C PHE A 82 10.50 15.45 35.42
N TRP A 83 10.44 15.89 34.16
CA TRP A 83 10.51 17.32 33.81
C TRP A 83 9.31 18.10 34.34
N VAL A 84 8.11 17.54 34.35
CA VAL A 84 6.94 18.20 34.96
C VAL A 84 7.19 18.53 36.43
N VAL A 85 7.78 17.61 37.19
CA VAL A 85 8.11 17.86 38.60
C VAL A 85 9.27 18.84 38.73
N ALA A 86 10.31 18.71 37.91
CA ALA A 86 11.44 19.64 37.91
C ALA A 86 11.03 21.09 37.58
N MET A 87 10.00 21.25 36.75
CA MET A 87 9.38 22.54 36.41
C MET A 87 8.35 23.00 37.45
N ARG A 88 8.22 22.32 38.59
CA ARG A 88 7.24 22.60 39.65
C ARG A 88 5.80 22.63 39.14
N PHE A 89 5.46 21.75 38.19
CA PHE A 89 4.15 21.67 37.56
C PHE A 89 3.74 22.95 36.80
N ASN A 90 4.70 23.70 36.24
CA ASN A 90 4.38 24.85 35.39
C ASN A 90 3.44 24.42 34.25
N LEU A 91 2.23 24.99 34.21
CA LEU A 91 1.11 24.41 33.48
C LEU A 91 1.38 24.25 31.98
N LEU A 92 1.73 25.35 31.30
CA LEU A 92 1.90 25.33 29.85
C LEU A 92 3.10 24.47 29.39
N PRO A 93 4.34 24.65 29.90
CA PRO A 93 5.48 23.81 29.53
C PRO A 93 5.25 22.33 29.82
N SER A 94 4.61 22.01 30.95
CA SER A 94 4.31 20.61 31.33
C SER A 94 3.31 19.97 30.36
N LEU A 95 2.24 20.69 30.02
CA LEU A 95 1.23 20.20 29.09
C LEU A 95 1.80 20.00 27.68
N VAL A 96 2.57 20.98 27.18
CA VAL A 96 3.20 20.89 25.85
C VAL A 96 4.17 19.70 25.77
N LEU A 97 4.95 19.48 26.83
CA LEU A 97 5.93 18.41 26.86
C LEU A 97 5.28 17.02 26.95
N ILE A 98 4.28 16.85 27.83
CA ILE A 98 3.53 15.57 27.92
C ILE A 98 2.78 15.29 26.61
N THR A 99 2.11 16.29 26.04
CA THR A 99 1.34 16.10 24.80
C THR A 99 2.23 15.73 23.63
N MET A 100 3.38 16.39 23.47
CA MET A 100 4.37 16.02 22.44
C MET A 100 4.86 14.58 22.61
N LEU A 101 5.35 14.20 23.80
CA LEU A 101 5.88 12.86 24.03
C LEU A 101 4.80 11.78 23.83
N SER A 102 3.57 12.10 24.21
CA SER A 102 2.40 11.25 23.95
C SER A 102 2.10 11.12 22.44
N MET A 103 2.26 12.20 21.66
CA MET A 103 2.11 12.15 20.21
C MET A 103 3.17 11.28 19.54
N ASP A 104 4.42 11.33 20.01
CA ASP A 104 5.49 10.43 19.55
C ASP A 104 5.13 8.95 19.81
N ASP A 105 4.59 8.64 20.99
CA ASP A 105 4.14 7.30 21.35
C ASP A 105 2.99 6.80 20.44
N ILE A 106 2.00 7.65 20.19
CA ILE A 106 0.90 7.34 19.27
C ILE A 106 1.43 7.11 17.85
N GLY A 107 2.30 7.99 17.35
CA GLY A 107 2.89 7.89 16.02
C GLY A 107 3.80 6.67 15.84
N ALA A 108 4.35 6.14 16.93
CA ALA A 108 5.24 4.98 16.93
C ALA A 108 4.52 3.63 17.14
N GLY A 109 3.44 3.60 17.93
CA GLY A 109 2.81 2.34 18.37
C GLY A 109 1.33 2.41 18.68
N GLY A 110 0.64 3.50 18.32
CA GLY A 110 -0.79 3.69 18.53
C GLY A 110 -1.18 3.82 20.01
N LEU A 111 -2.48 3.67 20.28
CA LEU A 111 -3.06 3.84 21.61
C LEU A 111 -2.46 2.90 22.68
N ALA A 112 -2.04 1.70 22.28
CA ALA A 112 -1.41 0.76 23.21
C ALA A 112 -0.06 1.26 23.72
N LEU A 113 0.70 2.01 22.91
CA LEU A 113 1.96 2.61 23.36
C LEU A 113 1.69 3.89 24.15
N PHE A 114 0.70 4.69 23.75
CA PHE A 114 0.25 5.87 24.49
C PHE A 114 -0.08 5.57 25.97
N TRP A 115 -0.87 4.53 26.24
CA TRP A 115 -1.19 4.17 27.63
C TRP A 115 0.03 3.75 28.45
N ARG A 116 1.01 3.08 27.81
CA ARG A 116 2.28 2.74 28.47
C ARG A 116 3.14 3.99 28.70
N GLY A 117 3.12 4.93 27.77
CA GLY A 117 3.74 6.24 27.89
C GLY A 117 3.16 7.04 29.06
N LEU A 118 1.84 7.03 29.23
CA LEU A 118 1.18 7.67 30.37
C LEU A 118 1.62 7.08 31.71
N ILE A 119 1.75 5.75 31.78
CA ILE A 119 2.32 5.07 32.96
C ILE A 119 3.78 5.50 33.16
N ALA A 120 4.59 5.57 32.09
CA ALA A 120 5.97 6.01 32.18
C ALA A 120 6.09 7.47 32.65
N HIS A 121 5.24 8.38 32.18
CA HIS A 121 5.11 9.74 32.71
C HIS A 121 4.83 9.73 34.21
N ALA A 122 3.86 8.93 34.67
CA ALA A 122 3.55 8.83 36.10
C ALA A 122 4.75 8.32 36.92
N VAL A 123 5.44 7.27 36.45
CA VAL A 123 6.65 6.74 37.08
C VAL A 123 7.76 7.80 37.14
N GLY A 124 7.98 8.52 36.04
CA GLY A 124 8.94 9.61 35.96
C GLY A 124 8.65 10.74 36.95
N ALA A 125 7.37 11.11 37.10
CA ALA A 125 6.94 12.11 38.07
C ALA A 125 7.17 11.64 39.51
N VAL A 126 6.88 10.37 39.84
CA VAL A 126 7.16 9.81 41.17
C VAL A 126 8.66 9.84 41.48
N VAL A 127 9.51 9.45 40.54
CA VAL A 127 10.97 9.53 40.68
C VAL A 127 11.42 10.98 40.86
N GLY A 128 10.90 11.90 40.05
CA GLY A 128 11.19 13.33 40.15
C GLY A 128 10.82 13.91 41.52
N ALA A 129 9.64 13.57 42.05
CA ALA A 129 9.18 14.02 43.37
C ALA A 129 10.05 13.46 44.50
N GLY A 130 10.52 12.21 44.37
CA GLY A 130 11.45 11.62 45.35
C GLY A 130 12.83 12.30 45.37
N VAL A 131 13.32 12.79 44.23
CA VAL A 131 14.64 13.43 44.11
C VAL A 131 14.59 14.94 44.41
N LEU A 132 13.55 15.63 43.96
CA LEU A 132 13.46 17.10 43.98
C LEU A 132 12.48 17.64 45.03
N GLY A 133 11.72 16.75 45.67
CA GLY A 133 10.56 17.12 46.49
C GLY A 133 9.36 17.53 45.64
N LEU A 134 8.19 17.60 46.29
CA LEU A 134 6.95 18.00 45.64
C LEU A 134 6.71 19.50 45.85
N HIS A 135 6.89 20.28 44.78
CA HIS A 135 6.61 21.71 44.76
C HIS A 135 5.67 22.02 43.60
N VAL A 136 4.55 22.67 43.87
CA VAL A 136 3.51 22.93 42.88
C VAL A 136 3.34 24.44 42.71
N ALA A 137 3.66 24.93 41.52
CA ALA A 137 3.55 26.33 41.11
C ALA A 137 3.05 26.39 39.65
N PRO A 138 1.73 26.24 39.42
CA PRO A 138 1.16 26.04 38.08
C PRO A 138 1.03 27.34 37.26
N THR A 139 1.73 28.41 37.63
CA THR A 139 1.66 29.71 36.97
C THR A 139 2.66 29.78 35.80
N SER A 140 2.19 30.18 34.62
CA SER A 140 3.03 30.35 33.43
C SER A 140 3.18 31.83 33.09
N ASP A 141 4.37 32.39 33.31
CA ASP A 141 4.67 33.78 32.95
C ASP A 141 4.89 33.96 31.44
N MET A 142 4.82 35.20 30.96
CA MET A 142 5.02 35.55 29.54
C MET A 142 6.32 34.97 28.98
N PHE A 143 7.42 34.98 29.75
CA PHE A 143 8.69 34.40 29.33
C PHE A 143 8.56 32.90 29.02
N ASN A 144 7.93 32.11 29.90
CA ASN A 144 7.73 30.68 29.69
C ASN A 144 6.79 30.41 28.50
N ILE A 145 5.75 31.24 28.33
CA ILE A 145 4.86 31.17 27.17
C ILE A 145 5.65 31.32 25.87
N VAL A 146 6.50 32.34 25.77
CA VAL A 146 7.32 32.59 24.59
C VAL A 146 8.29 31.44 24.32
N THR A 147 8.91 30.87 25.35
CA THR A 147 9.82 29.71 25.17
C THR A 147 9.11 28.45 24.65
N CYS A 148 7.79 28.33 24.83
CA CYS A 148 7.00 27.23 24.31
C CYS A 148 6.47 27.46 22.88
N LEU A 149 6.50 28.69 22.34
CA LEU A 149 5.95 28.98 21.01
C LEU A 149 6.58 28.16 19.87
N PRO A 150 7.92 28.01 19.80
CA PRO A 150 8.53 27.16 18.77
C PRO A 150 8.02 25.73 18.83
N MET A 151 7.81 25.21 20.05
CA MET A 151 7.33 23.86 20.28
C MET A 151 5.85 23.70 19.87
N LEU A 152 5.01 24.67 20.23
CA LEU A 152 3.59 24.68 19.90
C LEU A 152 3.30 24.80 18.40
N VAL A 153 4.17 25.48 17.66
CA VAL A 153 3.97 25.72 16.22
C VAL A 153 4.73 24.70 15.38
N LEU A 154 6.04 24.57 15.58
CA LEU A 154 6.90 23.83 14.65
C LEU A 154 6.70 22.31 14.78
N TYR A 155 6.49 21.80 15.99
CA TYR A 155 6.39 20.36 16.20
C TYR A 155 5.10 19.76 15.63
N PRO A 156 3.88 20.31 15.86
CA PRO A 156 2.67 19.80 15.20
C PRO A 156 2.74 19.87 13.68
N ILE A 157 3.33 20.93 13.11
CA ILE A 157 3.54 21.04 11.66
C ILE A 157 4.44 19.91 11.15
N ALA A 158 5.58 19.69 11.79
CA ALA A 158 6.52 18.66 11.38
C ALA A 158 5.95 17.24 11.56
N LEU A 159 5.19 16.99 12.63
CA LEU A 159 4.46 15.74 12.82
C LEU A 159 3.37 15.56 11.75
N GLY A 160 2.62 16.62 11.43
CA GLY A 160 1.61 16.63 10.37
C GLY A 160 2.19 16.33 8.99
N GLN A 161 3.34 16.94 8.65
CA GLN A 161 4.05 16.64 7.41
C GLN A 161 4.54 15.19 7.36
N ALA A 162 5.14 14.69 8.45
CA ALA A 162 5.63 13.32 8.53
C ALA A 162 4.49 12.28 8.41
N THR A 163 3.33 12.56 9.01
CA THR A 163 2.15 11.68 8.90
C THR A 163 1.52 11.73 7.52
N TYR A 164 1.43 12.92 6.91
CA TYR A 164 0.93 13.10 5.54
C TYR A 164 1.79 12.35 4.51
N GLU A 165 3.12 12.52 4.55
CA GLU A 165 4.03 11.79 3.66
C GLU A 165 3.89 10.28 3.80
N MET A 166 3.71 9.79 5.02
CA MET A 166 3.53 8.36 5.27
C MET A 166 2.23 7.86 4.68
N SER A 167 1.14 8.61 4.85
CA SER A 167 -0.16 8.29 4.27
C SER A 167 -0.10 8.21 2.74
N GLN A 168 0.54 9.19 2.10
CA GLN A 168 0.73 9.17 0.64
C GLN A 168 1.58 7.99 0.16
N LYS A 169 2.72 7.72 0.82
CA LYS A 169 3.59 6.57 0.48
C LYS A 169 2.85 5.25 0.64
N LEU A 170 2.00 5.12 1.67
CA LEU A 170 1.17 3.94 1.86
C LEU A 170 0.14 3.80 0.74
N ALA A 171 -0.58 4.88 0.42
CA ALA A 171 -1.58 4.87 -0.65
C ALA A 171 -0.97 4.52 -2.02
N GLN A 172 0.21 5.06 -2.35
CA GLN A 172 0.91 4.73 -3.59
C GLN A 172 1.31 3.25 -3.63
N ARG A 173 1.86 2.70 -2.54
CA ARG A 173 2.21 1.28 -2.47
C ARG A 173 1.00 0.37 -2.59
N THR A 174 -0.12 0.75 -1.99
CA THR A 174 -1.38 0.01 -2.15
C THR A 174 -1.82 0.01 -3.61
N ARG A 175 -1.79 1.17 -4.30
CA ARG A 175 -2.13 1.25 -5.74
C ARG A 175 -1.20 0.43 -6.63
N GLU A 176 0.11 0.45 -6.37
CA GLU A 176 1.08 -0.38 -7.09
C GLU A 176 0.76 -1.88 -6.93
N LEU A 177 0.44 -2.30 -5.70
CA LEU A 177 0.07 -3.69 -5.42
C LEU A 177 -1.26 -4.07 -6.07
N GLU A 178 -2.24 -3.16 -6.07
CA GLU A 178 -3.51 -3.36 -6.77
C GLU A 178 -3.28 -3.52 -8.27
N TYR A 179 -2.49 -2.65 -8.90
CA TYR A 179 -2.19 -2.75 -10.33
C TYR A 179 -1.50 -4.08 -10.69
N LEU A 180 -0.49 -4.49 -9.93
CA LEU A 180 0.22 -5.75 -10.15
C LEU A 180 -0.68 -6.98 -9.93
N ASN A 181 -1.72 -6.86 -9.11
CA ASN A 181 -2.69 -7.93 -8.92
C ASN A 181 -3.75 -7.94 -10.04
N GLN A 182 -4.06 -6.76 -10.60
CA GLN A 182 -5.07 -6.61 -11.65
C GLN A 182 -4.59 -7.00 -13.03
N HIS A 183 -3.28 -6.94 -13.31
CA HIS A 183 -2.73 -7.16 -14.64
C HIS A 183 -1.78 -8.36 -14.71
N ASP A 184 -1.81 -9.09 -15.83
CA ASP A 184 -0.84 -10.12 -16.17
C ASP A 184 0.51 -9.48 -16.53
N GLY A 185 1.59 -9.94 -15.89
CA GLY A 185 2.91 -9.33 -16.01
C GLY A 185 3.57 -9.48 -17.39
N LEU A 186 3.14 -10.46 -18.19
CA LEU A 186 3.71 -10.69 -19.53
C LEU A 186 2.96 -9.89 -20.61
N THR A 187 1.63 -9.98 -20.60
CA THR A 187 0.77 -9.43 -21.67
C THR A 187 0.27 -8.02 -21.34
N GLY A 188 0.22 -7.63 -20.06
CA GLY A 188 -0.39 -6.40 -19.56
C GLY A 188 -1.93 -6.37 -19.63
N LEU A 189 -2.57 -7.48 -20.02
CA LEU A 189 -4.04 -7.61 -19.96
C LEU A 189 -4.47 -7.81 -18.51
N PHE A 190 -5.77 -7.91 -18.24
CA PHE A 190 -6.20 -8.27 -16.90
C PHE A 190 -5.71 -9.67 -16.52
N SER A 191 -5.29 -9.82 -15.26
CA SER A 191 -4.98 -11.12 -14.69
C SER A 191 -6.26 -11.95 -14.61
N ARG A 192 -6.12 -13.28 -14.61
CA ARG A 192 -7.25 -14.21 -14.43
C ARG A 192 -8.17 -13.78 -13.28
N PHE A 193 -7.59 -13.53 -12.10
CA PHE A 193 -8.35 -13.16 -10.91
C PHE A 193 -9.18 -11.89 -11.13
N TYR A 194 -8.59 -10.84 -11.68
CA TYR A 194 -9.31 -9.58 -11.87
C TYR A 194 -10.32 -9.67 -13.02
N TRP A 195 -10.01 -10.43 -14.07
CA TRP A 195 -10.96 -10.71 -15.14
C TRP A 195 -12.19 -11.48 -14.64
N GLU A 196 -12.04 -12.48 -13.76
CA GLU A 196 -13.15 -13.18 -13.11
C GLU A 196 -14.01 -12.23 -12.24
N VAL A 197 -13.38 -11.27 -11.55
CA VAL A 197 -14.11 -10.21 -10.82
C VAL A 197 -14.93 -9.34 -11.78
N CYS A 198 -14.38 -8.99 -12.94
CA CYS A 198 -15.10 -8.27 -13.99
C CYS A 198 -16.26 -9.10 -14.56
N LEU A 199 -16.05 -10.40 -14.81
CA LEU A 199 -17.10 -11.32 -15.27
C LEU A 199 -18.28 -11.35 -14.30
N ALA A 200 -18.02 -11.54 -13.01
CA ALA A 200 -19.06 -11.56 -11.98
C ALA A 200 -19.82 -10.23 -11.90
N ARG A 201 -19.11 -9.10 -12.06
CA ARG A 201 -19.72 -7.78 -12.10
C ARG A 201 -20.63 -7.61 -13.32
N THR A 202 -20.14 -7.88 -14.52
CA THR A 202 -20.92 -7.76 -15.76
C THR A 202 -22.14 -8.68 -15.74
N PHE A 203 -21.99 -9.90 -15.23
CA PHE A 203 -23.11 -10.83 -15.04
C PHE A 203 -24.21 -10.22 -14.15
N GLY A 204 -23.84 -9.63 -13.01
CA GLY A 204 -24.79 -8.96 -12.11
C GLY A 204 -25.45 -7.73 -12.75
N GLU A 205 -24.70 -6.95 -13.52
CA GLU A 205 -25.21 -5.79 -14.26
C GLU A 205 -26.21 -6.22 -15.35
N CYS A 206 -25.91 -7.28 -16.10
CA CYS A 206 -26.80 -7.84 -17.12
C CYS A 206 -28.09 -8.40 -16.49
N LEU A 207 -27.98 -9.12 -15.37
CA LEU A 207 -29.13 -9.64 -14.64
C LEU A 207 -30.05 -8.51 -14.12
N ALA A 208 -29.47 -7.42 -13.64
CA ALA A 208 -30.23 -6.29 -13.09
C ALA A 208 -30.85 -5.38 -14.18
N SER A 209 -30.13 -5.15 -15.28
CA SER A 209 -30.53 -4.18 -16.30
C SER A 209 -31.15 -4.79 -17.57
N GLY A 210 -31.07 -6.11 -17.74
CA GLY A 210 -31.46 -6.80 -18.97
C GLY A 210 -30.59 -6.44 -20.18
N ARG A 211 -29.45 -5.77 -19.96
CA ARG A 211 -28.53 -5.42 -21.05
C ARG A 211 -27.84 -6.68 -21.58
N PRO A 212 -27.69 -6.81 -22.90
CA PRO A 212 -26.97 -7.93 -23.45
C PRO A 212 -25.48 -7.86 -23.14
N ALA A 213 -24.83 -9.02 -23.17
CA ALA A 213 -23.38 -9.13 -23.18
C ALA A 213 -23.00 -10.45 -23.85
N CYS A 214 -21.77 -10.56 -24.35
CA CYS A 214 -21.19 -11.82 -24.82
C CYS A 214 -19.93 -12.14 -24.04
N LEU A 215 -19.75 -13.42 -23.72
CA LEU A 215 -18.53 -13.97 -23.17
C LEU A 215 -17.83 -14.79 -24.25
N ILE A 216 -16.53 -14.56 -24.41
CA ILE A 216 -15.70 -15.25 -25.38
C ILE A 216 -14.49 -15.84 -24.67
N MET A 217 -14.28 -17.14 -24.86
CA MET A 217 -13.05 -17.84 -24.49
C MET A 217 -12.22 -18.10 -25.74
N LEU A 218 -10.95 -17.75 -25.69
CA LEU A 218 -9.98 -17.84 -26.77
C LEU A 218 -8.78 -18.69 -26.32
N ASP A 219 -8.22 -19.46 -27.24
CA ASP A 219 -7.00 -20.22 -26.98
C ASP A 219 -6.13 -20.28 -28.25
N LEU A 220 -4.82 -20.07 -28.07
CA LEU A 220 -3.85 -20.16 -29.16
C LEU A 220 -3.61 -21.62 -29.53
N ASP A 221 -3.92 -21.95 -30.78
CA ASP A 221 -3.79 -23.30 -31.30
C ASP A 221 -2.32 -23.72 -31.37
N HIS A 222 -2.03 -24.96 -30.96
CA HIS A 222 -0.69 -25.55 -31.02
C HIS A 222 0.39 -24.76 -30.27
N PHE A 223 0.03 -23.93 -29.27
CA PHE A 223 0.98 -23.09 -28.53
C PHE A 223 2.14 -23.87 -27.90
N LYS A 224 1.87 -25.07 -27.37
CA LYS A 224 2.92 -25.97 -26.87
C LYS A 224 3.95 -26.33 -27.94
N GLN A 225 3.52 -26.62 -29.16
CA GLN A 225 4.42 -26.93 -30.28
C GLN A 225 5.30 -25.73 -30.66
N ILE A 226 4.75 -24.52 -30.57
CA ILE A 226 5.51 -23.27 -30.76
C ILE A 226 6.63 -23.18 -29.71
N ASN A 227 6.31 -23.38 -28.43
CA ASN A 227 7.30 -23.39 -27.35
C ASN A 227 8.36 -24.48 -27.55
N ASP A 228 7.95 -25.68 -27.94
CA ASP A 228 8.85 -26.82 -28.12
C ASP A 228 9.79 -26.62 -29.33
N THR A 229 9.33 -25.92 -30.37
CA THR A 229 10.08 -25.71 -31.63
C THR A 229 10.96 -24.46 -31.60
N HIS A 230 10.47 -23.37 -31.01
CA HIS A 230 11.09 -22.04 -31.07
C HIS A 230 11.54 -21.52 -29.70
N GLY A 231 11.28 -22.26 -28.62
CA GLY A 231 11.62 -21.89 -27.25
C GLY A 231 10.60 -20.98 -26.58
N HIS A 232 10.63 -20.94 -25.24
CA HIS A 232 9.68 -20.17 -24.43
C HIS A 232 9.67 -18.66 -24.71
N LEU A 233 10.81 -18.06 -25.06
CA LEU A 233 10.88 -16.64 -25.41
C LEU A 233 10.06 -16.31 -26.67
N ALA A 234 10.01 -17.24 -27.63
CA ALA A 234 9.16 -17.08 -28.81
C ALA A 234 7.68 -17.22 -28.45
N GLY A 235 7.33 -18.15 -27.55
CA GLY A 235 5.97 -18.27 -27.02
C GLY A 235 5.53 -17.01 -26.26
N ASP A 236 6.41 -16.43 -25.45
CA ASP A 236 6.15 -15.18 -24.74
C ASP A 236 5.86 -14.03 -25.72
N LEU A 237 6.61 -13.93 -26.81
CA LEU A 237 6.38 -12.95 -27.86
C LEU A 237 5.03 -13.16 -28.55
N VAL A 238 4.66 -14.42 -28.85
CA VAL A 238 3.34 -14.75 -29.43
C VAL A 238 2.21 -14.29 -28.52
N LEU A 239 2.31 -14.55 -27.21
CA LEU A 239 1.31 -14.11 -26.24
C LEU A 239 1.20 -12.58 -26.18
N GLN A 240 2.33 -11.87 -26.21
CA GLN A 240 2.36 -10.40 -26.22
C GLN A 240 1.74 -9.82 -27.49
N LYS A 241 2.06 -10.39 -28.66
CA LYS A 241 1.51 -9.95 -29.95
C LYS A 241 0.01 -10.22 -30.03
N PHE A 242 -0.43 -11.41 -29.60
CA PHE A 242 -1.86 -11.74 -29.55
C PHE A 242 -2.63 -10.82 -28.59
N ALA A 243 -2.07 -10.51 -27.43
CA ALA A 243 -2.63 -9.52 -26.51
C ALA A 243 -2.72 -8.11 -27.14
N GLY A 244 -1.72 -7.71 -27.94
CA GLY A 244 -1.78 -6.48 -28.74
C GLY A 244 -2.94 -6.51 -29.75
N THR A 245 -3.07 -7.61 -30.49
CA THR A 245 -4.14 -7.80 -31.49
C THR A 245 -5.52 -7.74 -30.86
N LEU A 246 -5.70 -8.34 -29.67
CA LEU A 246 -6.93 -8.22 -28.87
C LEU A 246 -7.26 -6.76 -28.56
N ARG A 247 -6.31 -5.99 -28.00
CA ARG A 247 -6.53 -4.57 -27.66
C ARG A 247 -6.83 -3.70 -28.87
N GLU A 248 -6.20 -3.96 -30.01
CA GLU A 248 -6.39 -3.17 -31.23
C GLU A 248 -7.66 -3.54 -32.00
N SER A 249 -8.26 -4.70 -31.71
CA SER A 249 -9.46 -5.19 -32.40
C SER A 249 -10.73 -4.98 -31.59
N LEU A 250 -10.60 -4.72 -30.30
CA LEU A 250 -11.68 -4.53 -29.34
C LEU A 250 -11.74 -3.09 -28.85
N ARG A 251 -12.88 -2.71 -28.27
CA ARG A 251 -13.16 -1.35 -27.80
C ARG A 251 -12.58 -1.13 -26.41
N SER A 252 -12.53 0.13 -25.98
CA SER A 252 -12.05 0.49 -24.64
C SER A 252 -12.90 -0.06 -23.50
N GLU A 253 -14.20 -0.26 -23.75
CA GLU A 253 -15.17 -0.82 -22.81
C GLU A 253 -15.17 -2.35 -22.75
N ASP A 254 -14.53 -3.01 -23.73
CA ASP A 254 -14.43 -4.47 -23.77
C ASP A 254 -13.38 -4.93 -22.75
N ILE A 255 -13.67 -6.02 -22.02
CA ILE A 255 -12.85 -6.47 -20.91
C ILE A 255 -12.05 -7.68 -21.35
N ILE A 256 -10.72 -7.54 -21.36
CA ILE A 256 -9.81 -8.54 -21.88
C ILE A 256 -8.88 -9.02 -20.77
N GLY A 257 -8.83 -10.32 -20.54
CA GLY A 257 -7.97 -10.95 -19.54
C GLY A 257 -7.20 -12.14 -20.10
N ARG A 258 -6.04 -12.42 -19.50
CA ARG A 258 -5.33 -13.69 -19.70
C ARG A 258 -5.81 -14.67 -18.64
N TYR A 259 -6.59 -15.65 -19.06
CA TYR A 259 -7.24 -16.62 -18.19
C TYR A 259 -6.29 -17.76 -17.79
N GLY A 260 -5.43 -18.18 -18.73
CA GLY A 260 -4.50 -19.29 -18.55
C GLY A 260 -3.17 -19.08 -19.26
N GLY A 261 -2.41 -20.16 -19.46
CA GLY A 261 -1.11 -20.12 -20.16
C GLY A 261 -1.23 -19.49 -21.55
N GLU A 262 -2.04 -20.11 -22.40
CA GLU A 262 -2.38 -19.66 -23.76
C GLU A 262 -3.86 -19.24 -23.94
N GLU A 263 -4.61 -19.17 -22.84
CA GLU A 263 -6.05 -18.91 -22.82
C GLU A 263 -6.35 -17.46 -22.46
N PHE A 264 -7.29 -16.86 -23.19
CA PHE A 264 -7.71 -15.48 -23.04
C PHE A 264 -9.24 -15.41 -22.91
N GLY A 265 -9.70 -14.53 -22.03
CA GLY A 265 -11.11 -14.26 -21.82
C GLY A 265 -11.47 -12.85 -22.30
N VAL A 266 -12.58 -12.73 -23.02
CA VAL A 266 -13.12 -11.45 -23.48
C VAL A 266 -14.58 -11.33 -23.07
N ILE A 267 -14.95 -10.21 -22.48
CA ILE A 267 -16.33 -9.85 -22.18
C ILE A 267 -16.68 -8.64 -23.05
N LEU A 268 -17.78 -8.72 -23.79
CA LEU A 268 -18.30 -7.64 -24.64
C LEU A 268 -19.64 -7.14 -24.06
N PRO A 269 -19.62 -6.14 -23.16
CA PRO A 269 -20.84 -5.56 -22.62
C PRO A 269 -21.66 -4.86 -23.72
N GLY A 270 -22.97 -5.03 -23.72
CA GLY A 270 -23.87 -4.40 -24.69
C GLY A 270 -23.88 -5.03 -26.08
N VAL A 271 -23.30 -6.23 -26.24
CA VAL A 271 -23.16 -6.93 -27.53
C VAL A 271 -23.87 -8.28 -27.49
N ASN A 272 -24.64 -8.59 -28.54
CA ASN A 272 -25.30 -9.88 -28.75
C ASN A 272 -24.42 -10.85 -29.57
N ALA A 273 -24.74 -12.14 -29.58
CA ALA A 273 -23.98 -13.17 -30.31
C ALA A 273 -23.77 -12.82 -31.80
N ASP A 274 -24.84 -12.40 -32.50
CA ASP A 274 -24.80 -12.01 -33.92
C ASP A 274 -23.85 -10.84 -34.21
N GLN A 275 -23.59 -10.00 -33.20
CA GLN A 275 -22.66 -8.87 -33.30
C GLN A 275 -21.25 -9.26 -32.86
N ALA A 276 -21.12 -10.19 -31.91
CA ALA A 276 -19.84 -10.69 -31.42
C ALA A 276 -19.13 -11.54 -32.46
N GLU A 277 -19.85 -12.40 -33.18
CA GLU A 277 -19.30 -13.29 -34.22
C GLU A 277 -18.42 -12.55 -35.25
N PRO A 278 -18.90 -11.52 -35.97
CA PRO A 278 -18.07 -10.79 -36.94
C PRO A 278 -16.93 -9.97 -36.31
N ILE A 279 -16.97 -9.69 -35.00
CA ILE A 279 -15.85 -9.06 -34.28
C ILE A 279 -14.74 -10.09 -34.09
N ILE A 280 -15.10 -11.27 -33.57
CA ILE A 280 -14.14 -12.35 -33.30
C ILE A 280 -13.57 -12.92 -34.60
N ASP A 281 -14.39 -13.10 -35.64
CA ASP A 281 -13.91 -13.58 -36.94
C ASP A 281 -12.85 -12.64 -37.55
N ARG A 282 -13.08 -11.32 -37.49
CA ARG A 282 -12.09 -10.31 -37.90
C ARG A 282 -10.81 -10.37 -37.08
N LEU A 283 -10.91 -10.62 -35.77
CA LEU A 283 -9.75 -10.78 -34.90
C LEU A 283 -8.92 -12.01 -35.30
N LEU A 284 -9.57 -13.15 -35.54
CA LEU A 284 -8.89 -14.37 -35.98
C LEU A 284 -8.22 -14.18 -37.36
N ALA A 285 -8.92 -13.56 -38.31
CA ALA A 285 -8.36 -13.22 -39.62
C ALA A 285 -7.14 -12.30 -39.52
N ARG A 286 -7.16 -11.33 -38.59
CA ARG A 286 -6.04 -10.42 -38.35
C ARG A 286 -4.82 -11.16 -37.77
N LEU A 287 -5.04 -12.10 -36.85
CA LEU A 287 -3.97 -12.94 -36.31
C LEU A 287 -3.30 -13.78 -37.42
N ARG A 288 -4.10 -14.39 -38.31
CA ARG A 288 -3.59 -15.13 -39.49
C ARG A 288 -2.75 -14.25 -40.42
N ALA A 289 -3.21 -13.01 -40.66
CA ALA A 289 -2.48 -12.06 -41.49
C ALA A 289 -1.15 -11.64 -40.83
N GLN A 290 -1.16 -11.34 -39.53
CA GLN A 290 0.05 -10.96 -38.79
C GLN A 290 1.09 -12.08 -38.79
N THR A 291 0.68 -13.33 -38.56
CA THR A 291 1.60 -14.48 -38.55
C THR A 291 2.20 -14.80 -39.90
N SER A 292 1.57 -14.34 -40.99
CA SER A 292 2.10 -14.47 -42.34
C SER A 292 3.09 -13.36 -42.71
N LEU A 293 3.00 -12.20 -42.06
CA LEU A 293 3.75 -10.99 -42.42
C LEU A 293 4.88 -10.65 -41.44
N ASP A 294 4.70 -10.96 -40.16
CA ASP A 294 5.64 -10.65 -39.10
C ASP A 294 6.69 -11.77 -38.99
N ARG A 295 7.94 -11.45 -39.35
CA ARG A 295 9.07 -12.40 -39.29
C ARG A 295 9.42 -12.82 -37.87
N GLU A 296 8.97 -12.07 -36.86
CA GLU A 296 9.19 -12.41 -35.46
C GLU A 296 8.14 -13.40 -34.93
N MET A 297 7.01 -13.56 -35.64
CA MET A 297 5.97 -14.52 -35.28
C MET A 297 6.24 -15.89 -35.90
N PRO A 298 6.16 -16.98 -35.12
CA PRO A 298 6.14 -18.33 -35.66
C PRO A 298 5.02 -18.50 -36.70
N PRO A 299 5.30 -19.10 -37.87
CA PRO A 299 4.31 -19.26 -38.93
C PRO A 299 3.19 -20.21 -38.50
N GLY A 300 1.97 -19.92 -38.92
CA GLY A 300 0.80 -20.80 -38.69
C GLY A 300 0.21 -20.73 -37.27
N CYS A 301 0.54 -19.72 -36.48
CA CYS A 301 -0.13 -19.49 -35.20
C CYS A 301 -1.58 -19.03 -35.44
N THR A 302 -2.55 -19.87 -35.05
CA THR A 302 -3.99 -19.58 -35.13
C THR A 302 -4.61 -19.56 -33.73
N ALA A 303 -5.88 -19.19 -33.63
CA ALA A 303 -6.62 -19.29 -32.38
C ALA A 303 -8.02 -19.85 -32.63
N SER A 304 -8.54 -20.54 -31.62
CA SER A 304 -9.92 -21.01 -31.57
C SER A 304 -10.73 -20.17 -30.58
N ALA A 305 -12.01 -19.97 -30.84
CA ALA A 305 -12.90 -19.16 -30.00
C ALA A 305 -14.23 -19.86 -29.68
N GLY A 306 -14.71 -19.70 -28.45
CA GLY A 306 -16.08 -20.06 -28.05
C GLY A 306 -16.83 -18.81 -27.63
N ILE A 307 -17.99 -18.54 -28.24
CA ILE A 307 -18.81 -17.34 -28.01
C ILE A 307 -20.14 -17.76 -27.40
N VAL A 308 -20.52 -17.11 -26.29
CA VAL A 308 -21.81 -17.36 -25.61
C VAL A 308 -22.44 -16.03 -25.21
N ALA A 309 -23.65 -15.77 -25.71
CA ALA A 309 -24.43 -14.63 -25.26
C ALA A 309 -24.92 -14.83 -23.82
N PHE A 310 -24.99 -13.75 -23.05
CA PHE A 310 -25.61 -13.76 -21.74
C PHE A 310 -27.09 -14.14 -21.85
N SER A 311 -27.52 -15.01 -20.94
CA SER A 311 -28.92 -15.36 -20.70
C SER A 311 -29.20 -15.29 -19.21
N ALA A 312 -30.37 -14.79 -18.84
CA ALA A 312 -30.85 -14.80 -17.45
C ALA A 312 -31.10 -16.23 -16.91
N GLU A 313 -31.07 -17.24 -17.77
CA GLU A 313 -31.17 -18.66 -17.39
C GLU A 313 -29.87 -19.21 -16.80
N PHE A 314 -28.72 -18.55 -17.00
CA PHE A 314 -27.49 -18.98 -16.34
C PHE A 314 -27.61 -18.78 -14.83
N PRO A 315 -27.34 -19.82 -14.02
CA PRO A 315 -27.48 -19.73 -12.56
C PRO A 315 -26.35 -18.94 -11.89
N SER A 316 -25.21 -18.77 -12.56
CA SER A 316 -24.04 -18.07 -12.04
C SER A 316 -23.11 -17.60 -13.17
N PRO A 317 -22.17 -16.67 -12.87
CA PRO A 317 -21.10 -16.30 -13.80
C PRO A 317 -20.25 -17.51 -14.22
N ASP A 318 -20.01 -18.45 -13.30
CA ASP A 318 -19.24 -19.68 -13.58
C ASP A 318 -19.94 -20.59 -14.58
N ALA A 319 -21.28 -20.68 -14.53
CA ALA A 319 -22.04 -21.47 -15.49
C ALA A 319 -21.99 -20.84 -16.90
N TRP A 320 -22.01 -19.51 -16.98
CA TRP A 320 -21.82 -18.79 -18.24
C TRP A 320 -20.42 -19.02 -18.81
N LEU A 321 -19.39 -18.95 -17.96
CA LEU A 321 -18.00 -19.27 -18.32
C LEU A 321 -17.83 -20.70 -18.82
N GLN A 322 -18.42 -21.67 -18.11
CA GLN A 322 -18.34 -23.07 -18.49
C GLN A 322 -18.95 -23.32 -19.87
N GLN A 323 -20.03 -22.62 -20.22
CA GLN A 323 -20.63 -22.73 -21.56
C GLN A 323 -19.71 -22.15 -22.65
N ALA A 324 -19.03 -21.03 -22.38
CA ALA A 324 -18.07 -20.44 -23.32
C ALA A 324 -16.86 -21.35 -23.53
N ASP A 325 -16.39 -21.99 -22.46
CA ASP A 325 -15.30 -22.95 -22.50
C ASP A 325 -15.69 -24.22 -23.29
N HIS A 326 -16.94 -24.68 -23.15
CA HIS A 326 -17.47 -25.78 -23.95
C HIS A 326 -17.55 -25.43 -25.44
N ALA A 327 -17.97 -24.21 -25.79
CA ALA A 327 -17.96 -23.74 -27.19
C ALA A 327 -16.53 -23.69 -27.76
N LEU A 328 -15.56 -23.21 -26.98
CA LEU A 328 -14.14 -23.20 -27.36
C LEU A 328 -13.61 -24.62 -27.59
N TYR A 329 -13.97 -25.55 -26.71
CA TYR A 329 -13.63 -26.96 -26.87
C TYR A 329 -14.22 -27.56 -28.17
N GLN A 330 -15.46 -27.21 -28.52
CA GLN A 330 -16.06 -27.61 -29.80
C GLN A 330 -15.30 -27.04 -31.00
N ALA A 331 -14.91 -25.76 -30.97
CA ALA A 331 -14.11 -25.13 -32.02
C ALA A 331 -12.79 -25.91 -32.25
N LYS A 332 -12.10 -26.28 -31.16
CA LYS A 332 -10.88 -27.11 -31.23
C LYS A 332 -11.13 -28.49 -31.83
N ARG A 333 -12.24 -29.15 -31.47
CA ARG A 333 -12.62 -30.47 -32.00
C ARG A 333 -13.01 -30.45 -33.48
N LEU A 334 -13.58 -29.35 -33.95
CA LEU A 334 -14.00 -29.19 -35.34
C LEU A 334 -12.83 -28.89 -36.30
N GLY A 335 -11.60 -28.83 -35.78
CA GLY A 335 -10.39 -28.64 -36.59
C GLY A 335 -9.65 -27.34 -36.32
N ARG A 336 -9.92 -26.67 -35.18
CA ARG A 336 -9.24 -25.43 -34.75
C ARG A 336 -9.41 -24.27 -35.74
N ASP A 337 -8.72 -23.16 -35.48
CA ASP A 337 -8.70 -21.95 -36.31
C ASP A 337 -10.11 -21.45 -36.69
N ARG A 338 -11.01 -21.41 -35.70
CA ARG A 338 -12.41 -21.05 -35.90
C ARG A 338 -13.08 -20.60 -34.63
N LEU A 339 -14.24 -20.00 -34.79
CA LEU A 339 -15.17 -19.73 -33.71
C LEU A 339 -16.32 -20.74 -33.71
N VAL A 340 -16.91 -20.96 -32.54
CA VAL A 340 -18.22 -21.61 -32.36
C VAL A 340 -19.08 -20.71 -31.49
N VAL A 341 -20.31 -20.47 -31.93
CA VAL A 341 -21.33 -19.72 -31.18
C VAL A 341 -22.30 -20.73 -30.56
N CYS A 342 -22.67 -20.52 -29.29
CA CYS A 342 -23.61 -21.35 -28.55
C CYS A 342 -24.77 -20.56 -27.97
#